data_AF-A0A2D6JNG0-F1
#
_entry.id   AF-A0A2D6JNG0-F1
#
_cell.length_a   1.000
_cell.length_b   1.000
_cell.length_c   1.000
_cell.angle_alpha   90.00
_cell.angle_beta   90.00
_cell.angle_gamma   90.00
#
_symmetry.space_group_name_H-M   'P 1'
#
loop_
_entity.id
_entity.type
_entity.pdbx_description
1 polymer ?
#
loop_
_entity_poly.entity_id
_entity_poly.type
_entity_poly.pdbx_seq_one_letter_code
_entity_poly.pdbx_strand_id
1 'polypeptide(L)'
;MTAVFFGYFWRDPDRPIPRKDGLLVSPADGHAMFLRRERATGRRPTNEDIAEGHVETDSLTGDWFPEPLDDPLSFETEQRYEAVNPGEEQPNDVLRLAIFMSPLDVHVNRAPDAGAVERIEHRTGKGLRRGPFRPAYKKESQHNERVRSVHLLESGHRIEITQISGALARTVVPYAFEGD
;
A
#
# COMPACT_ATOMS: atom_id res chain seq x y z
N MET A 1 24.97 -1.46 -21.97
CA MET A 1 23.79 -2.20 -21.50
C MET A 1 23.30 -1.71 -20.14
N THR A 2 24.12 -1.72 -19.09
CA THR A 2 23.69 -1.28 -17.75
C THR A 2 23.21 0.17 -17.69
N ALA A 3 23.97 1.13 -18.23
CA ALA A 3 23.55 2.56 -18.23
C ALA A 3 22.23 2.80 -18.97
N VAL A 4 21.97 2.06 -20.06
CA VAL A 4 20.71 2.14 -20.82
C VAL A 4 19.54 1.62 -19.97
N PHE A 5 19.73 0.54 -19.21
CA PHE A 5 18.73 0.04 -18.27
C PHE A 5 18.37 1.08 -17.20
N PHE A 6 19.37 1.73 -16.57
CA PHE A 6 19.10 2.78 -15.58
C PHE A 6 18.39 4.00 -16.22
N GLY A 7 18.81 4.44 -17.40
CA GLY A 7 18.10 5.51 -18.12
C GLY A 7 16.65 5.15 -18.44
N TYR A 8 16.39 3.89 -18.76
CA TYR A 8 15.03 3.39 -19.05
C TYR A 8 14.19 3.13 -17.79
N PHE A 9 14.80 2.70 -16.69
CA PHE A 9 14.09 2.36 -15.45
C PHE A 9 13.58 3.61 -14.70
N TRP A 10 14.35 4.70 -14.71
CA TRP A 10 14.00 5.99 -14.09
C TRP A 10 13.37 7.00 -15.07
N ARG A 11 12.93 6.54 -16.24
CA ARG A 11 12.23 7.42 -17.20
C ARG A 11 10.89 7.86 -16.63
N ASP A 12 10.51 9.11 -16.92
CA ASP A 12 9.18 9.65 -16.62
C ASP A 12 8.58 10.28 -17.89
N PRO A 13 8.14 9.46 -18.86
CA PRO A 13 7.51 9.96 -20.08
C PRO A 13 6.15 10.57 -19.77
N ASP A 14 5.76 11.57 -20.57
CA ASP A 14 4.44 12.18 -20.47
C ASP A 14 3.31 11.13 -20.59
N ARG A 15 2.29 11.33 -19.77
CA ARG A 15 1.08 10.51 -19.70
C ARG A 15 -0.14 11.43 -19.83
N PRO A 16 -0.95 11.30 -20.90
CA PRO A 16 -2.18 12.06 -20.99
C PRO A 16 -3.16 11.56 -19.91
N ILE A 17 -3.54 12.45 -19.00
CA ILE A 17 -4.48 12.15 -17.91
C ILE A 17 -5.91 12.40 -18.43
N PRO A 18 -6.81 11.40 -18.39
CA PRO A 18 -8.22 11.60 -18.68
C PRO A 18 -8.83 12.67 -17.75
N ARG A 19 -9.57 13.65 -18.31
CA ARG A 19 -10.12 14.79 -17.55
C ARG A 19 -11.61 14.65 -17.21
N LYS A 20 -12.12 13.41 -17.11
CA LYS A 20 -13.53 13.18 -16.82
C LYS A 20 -13.72 13.02 -15.32
N ASP A 21 -14.72 13.71 -14.78
CA ASP A 21 -15.08 13.64 -13.36
C ASP A 21 -15.48 12.22 -12.92
N GLY A 22 -15.18 11.90 -11.67
CA GLY A 22 -15.49 10.60 -11.06
C GLY A 22 -14.61 9.44 -11.54
N LEU A 23 -13.46 9.74 -12.14
CA LEU A 23 -12.46 8.73 -12.52
C LEU A 23 -11.31 8.72 -11.51
N LEU A 24 -11.00 7.54 -10.99
CA LEU A 24 -9.68 7.26 -10.43
C LEU A 24 -8.77 6.77 -11.56
N VAL A 25 -7.58 7.36 -11.69
CA VAL A 25 -6.57 6.89 -12.64
C VAL A 25 -5.62 5.90 -11.98
N SER A 26 -4.99 5.04 -12.78
CA SER A 26 -4.00 4.09 -12.24
C SER A 26 -2.83 4.86 -11.62
N PRO A 27 -2.44 4.56 -10.36
CA PRO A 27 -1.32 5.26 -9.72
C PRO A 27 0.06 4.80 -10.22
N ALA A 28 0.11 3.74 -11.03
CA ALA A 28 1.33 3.10 -11.49
C ALA A 28 1.18 2.48 -12.88
N ASP A 29 2.28 2.43 -13.64
CA ASP A 29 2.45 1.50 -14.76
C ASP A 29 2.60 0.06 -14.19
N GLY A 30 2.26 -0.96 -14.99
CA GLY A 30 2.46 -2.36 -14.62
C GLY A 30 1.22 -3.22 -14.86
N HIS A 31 1.20 -4.40 -14.25
CA HIS A 31 0.13 -5.38 -14.38
C HIS A 31 -0.80 -5.35 -13.16
N ALA A 32 -2.08 -5.08 -13.37
CA ALA A 32 -3.09 -5.23 -12.33
C ALA A 32 -3.25 -6.72 -11.97
N MET A 33 -2.80 -7.10 -10.78
CA MET A 33 -2.83 -8.48 -10.30
C MET A 33 -4.24 -8.89 -9.90
N PHE A 34 -4.94 -8.02 -9.16
CA PHE A 34 -6.32 -8.21 -8.76
C PHE A 34 -6.96 -6.88 -8.36
N LEU A 35 -8.28 -6.81 -8.52
CA LEU A 35 -9.17 -5.84 -7.90
C LEU A 35 -10.26 -6.64 -7.17
N ARG A 36 -10.37 -6.45 -5.86
CA ARG A 36 -11.37 -7.17 -5.05
C ARG A 36 -11.80 -6.36 -3.85
N ARG A 37 -12.94 -6.74 -3.26
CA ARG A 37 -13.34 -6.25 -1.95
C ARG A 37 -12.58 -7.00 -0.86
N GLU A 38 -12.18 -6.26 0.17
CA GLU A 38 -11.56 -6.79 1.36
C GLU A 38 -12.16 -6.18 2.61
N ARG A 39 -12.26 -6.99 3.67
CA ARG A 39 -12.73 -6.59 4.99
C ARG A 39 -11.55 -6.48 5.93
N ALA A 40 -11.52 -5.44 6.74
CA ALA A 40 -10.58 -5.37 7.85
C ALA A 40 -10.98 -6.38 8.95
N THR A 41 -10.06 -7.24 9.37
CA THR A 41 -10.30 -8.33 10.33
C THR A 41 -9.41 -8.24 11.57
N GLY A 42 -8.70 -7.13 11.74
CA GLY A 42 -7.81 -6.91 12.87
C GLY A 42 -6.86 -5.76 12.60
N ARG A 43 -6.19 -5.30 13.66
CA ARG A 43 -5.25 -4.18 13.62
C ARG A 43 -3.96 -4.52 14.35
N ARG A 44 -2.89 -3.74 14.18
CA ARG A 44 -1.72 -3.93 15.04
C ARG A 44 -2.08 -3.64 16.49
N PRO A 45 -1.68 -4.53 17.42
CA PRO A 45 -1.97 -4.35 18.82
C PRO A 45 -1.17 -3.18 19.38
N THR A 46 -1.78 -2.47 20.33
CA THR A 46 -1.13 -1.48 21.19
C THR A 46 -0.36 -2.19 22.31
N ASN A 47 0.44 -1.44 23.07
CA ASN A 47 1.11 -2.00 24.25
C ASN A 47 0.11 -2.50 25.31
N GLU A 48 -1.06 -1.87 25.40
CA GLU A 48 -2.14 -2.27 26.33
C GLU A 48 -2.76 -3.60 25.88
N ASP A 49 -3.10 -3.73 24.59
CA ASP A 49 -3.63 -4.98 24.03
C ASP A 49 -2.67 -6.18 24.28
N ILE A 50 -1.36 -5.93 24.13
CA ILE A 50 -0.31 -6.93 24.40
C ILE A 50 -0.26 -7.28 25.89
N ALA A 51 -0.33 -6.29 26.77
CA ALA A 51 -0.28 -6.50 28.22
C ALA A 51 -1.48 -7.30 28.74
N GLU A 52 -2.64 -7.10 28.12
CA GLU A 52 -3.88 -7.84 28.43
C GLU A 52 -3.93 -9.25 27.82
N GLY A 53 -3.03 -9.56 26.87
CA GLY A 53 -2.93 -10.87 26.24
C GLY A 53 -3.98 -11.13 25.16
N HIS A 54 -4.68 -10.10 24.68
CA HIS A 54 -5.72 -10.19 23.66
C HIS A 54 -5.15 -10.15 22.23
N VAL A 55 -4.08 -10.90 21.98
CA VAL A 55 -3.30 -10.81 20.74
C VAL A 55 -3.20 -12.17 20.06
N GLU A 56 -3.46 -12.19 18.76
CA GLU A 56 -3.24 -13.32 17.86
C GLU A 56 -1.87 -13.21 17.20
N THR A 57 -1.05 -14.27 17.28
CA THR A 57 0.25 -14.32 16.59
C THR A 57 0.14 -15.15 15.32
N ASP A 58 0.39 -14.51 14.17
CA ASP A 58 0.57 -15.19 12.90
C ASP A 58 2.06 -15.33 12.56
N SER A 59 2.46 -16.52 12.14
CA SER A 59 3.85 -16.86 11.82
C SER A 59 4.46 -16.01 10.70
N LEU A 60 3.62 -15.48 9.81
CA LEU A 60 4.07 -14.65 8.69
C LEU A 60 3.93 -13.18 9.06
N THR A 61 2.73 -12.74 9.39
CA THR A 61 2.33 -11.34 9.48
C THR A 61 2.53 -10.74 10.87
N GLY A 62 2.93 -11.53 11.87
CA GLY A 62 3.22 -11.09 13.23
C GLY A 62 1.98 -10.99 14.12
N ASP A 63 2.05 -10.10 15.10
CA ASP A 63 1.02 -9.96 16.14
C ASP A 63 -0.11 -9.04 15.68
N TRP A 64 -1.34 -9.43 16.00
CA TRP A 64 -2.59 -8.76 15.62
C TRP A 64 -3.57 -8.71 16.78
N PHE A 65 -4.26 -7.59 16.93
CA PHE A 65 -5.49 -7.49 17.71
C PHE A 65 -6.67 -7.91 16.82
N PRO A 66 -7.60 -8.76 17.28
CA PRO A 66 -8.61 -9.39 16.44
C PRO A 66 -9.75 -8.45 16.02
N GLU A 67 -9.77 -7.20 16.51
CA GLU A 67 -10.77 -6.21 16.12
C GLU A 67 -10.13 -5.16 15.21
N PRO A 68 -10.73 -4.85 14.05
CA PRO A 68 -10.26 -3.77 13.20
C PRO A 68 -10.63 -2.40 13.80
N LEU A 69 -10.04 -1.33 13.25
CA LEU A 69 -10.57 0.02 13.47
C LEU A 69 -11.95 0.19 12.82
N ASP A 70 -12.79 1.06 13.41
CA ASP A 70 -14.10 1.44 12.89
C ASP A 70 -14.02 2.06 11.48
N ASP A 71 -13.00 2.91 11.26
CA ASP A 71 -12.62 3.42 9.93
C ASP A 71 -11.30 2.77 9.50
N PRO A 72 -11.33 1.76 8.60
CA PRO A 72 -10.13 1.07 8.20
C PRO A 72 -9.08 1.88 7.45
N LEU A 73 -9.49 3.01 6.87
CA LEU A 73 -8.61 3.90 6.11
C LEU A 73 -8.18 5.13 6.92
N SER A 74 -8.55 5.23 8.19
CA SER A 74 -8.08 6.29 9.12
C SER A 74 -6.56 6.32 9.31
N PHE A 75 -5.88 5.21 8.97
CA PHE A 75 -4.43 5.08 9.02
C PHE A 75 -3.82 5.23 10.42
N GLU A 76 -4.60 5.10 11.49
CA GLU A 76 -4.08 5.14 12.86
C GLU A 76 -3.04 4.05 13.09
N THR A 77 -3.32 2.85 12.57
CA THR A 77 -2.42 1.69 12.61
C THR A 77 -2.60 0.79 11.38
N GLU A 78 -1.68 -0.18 11.18
CA GLU A 78 -1.82 -1.16 10.11
C GLU A 78 -2.97 -2.13 10.42
N GLN A 79 -3.77 -2.43 9.39
CA GLN A 79 -4.94 -3.30 9.46
C GLN A 79 -4.66 -4.60 8.68
N ARG A 80 -5.20 -5.72 9.18
CA ARG A 80 -5.24 -7.01 8.50
C ARG A 80 -6.50 -7.06 7.65
N TYR A 81 -6.35 -7.51 6.41
CA TYR A 81 -7.45 -7.56 5.45
C TYR A 81 -7.62 -8.96 4.87
N GLU A 82 -8.87 -9.35 4.66
CA GLU A 82 -9.24 -10.61 4.03
C GLU A 82 -10.21 -10.37 2.87
N ALA A 83 -10.13 -11.23 1.84
CA ALA A 83 -11.00 -11.12 0.68
C ALA A 83 -12.46 -11.42 1.06
N VAL A 84 -13.38 -10.60 0.54
CA VAL A 84 -14.82 -10.78 0.74
C VAL A 84 -15.42 -11.50 -0.47
N ASN A 85 -16.24 -12.51 -0.21
CA ASN A 85 -16.95 -13.22 -1.28
C ASN A 85 -18.09 -12.35 -1.84
N PRO A 86 -18.41 -12.48 -3.14
CA PRO A 86 -19.56 -11.79 -3.72
C PRO A 86 -20.86 -12.12 -2.96
N GLY A 87 -21.60 -11.09 -2.54
CA GLY A 87 -22.84 -11.21 -1.77
C GLY A 87 -22.67 -11.12 -0.25
N GLU A 88 -21.43 -11.10 0.27
CA GLU A 88 -21.12 -10.95 1.70
C GLU A 88 -20.61 -9.55 2.05
N GLU A 89 -20.75 -8.58 1.13
CA GLU A 89 -20.21 -7.23 1.28
C GLU A 89 -20.86 -6.46 2.45
N GLN A 90 -20.03 -5.69 3.15
CA GLN A 90 -20.43 -4.76 4.21
C GLN A 90 -20.03 -3.32 3.84
N PRO A 91 -20.69 -2.30 4.43
CA PRO A 91 -20.41 -0.89 4.10
C PRO A 91 -18.97 -0.43 4.37
N ASN A 92 -18.29 -1.06 5.34
CA ASN A 92 -16.91 -0.75 5.73
C ASN A 92 -15.86 -1.57 4.96
N ASP A 93 -16.27 -2.43 4.01
CA ASP A 93 -15.34 -3.14 3.15
C ASP A 93 -14.68 -2.19 2.15
N VAL A 94 -13.38 -2.40 1.91
CA VAL A 94 -12.57 -1.57 1.02
C VAL A 94 -12.35 -2.27 -0.33
N LEU A 95 -12.12 -1.48 -1.38
CA LEU A 95 -11.61 -2.02 -2.64
C LEU A 95 -10.08 -2.02 -2.61
N ARG A 96 -9.46 -3.18 -2.83
CA ARG A 96 -8.00 -3.29 -3.00
C ARG A 96 -7.66 -3.60 -4.45
N LEU A 97 -6.83 -2.73 -5.03
CA LEU A 97 -6.12 -2.96 -6.29
C LEU A 97 -4.65 -3.25 -6.00
N ALA A 98 -4.15 -4.38 -6.47
CA ALA A 98 -2.72 -4.70 -6.44
C ALA A 98 -2.12 -4.58 -7.85
N ILE A 99 -1.04 -3.81 -7.98
CA ILE A 99 -0.32 -3.62 -9.25
C ILE A 99 1.10 -4.14 -9.08
N PHE A 100 1.52 -5.02 -10.00
CA PHE A 100 2.91 -5.48 -10.08
C PHE A 100 3.67 -4.68 -11.14
N MET A 101 4.76 -4.04 -10.73
CA MET A 101 5.67 -3.31 -11.60
C MET A 101 6.88 -4.19 -11.92
N SER A 102 7.01 -4.60 -13.17
CA SER A 102 8.19 -5.30 -13.67
C SER A 102 9.37 -4.33 -13.81
N PRO A 103 10.63 -4.81 -13.89
CA PRO A 103 11.80 -3.95 -14.10
C PRO A 103 11.79 -3.12 -15.41
N LEU A 104 10.83 -3.35 -16.31
CA LEU A 104 10.67 -2.59 -17.56
C LEU A 104 9.58 -1.51 -17.47
N ASP A 105 8.79 -1.51 -16.41
CA ASP A 105 7.77 -0.50 -16.17
C ASP A 105 8.39 0.81 -15.64
N VAL A 106 7.66 1.92 -15.77
CA VAL A 106 8.06 3.20 -15.16
C VAL A 106 7.91 3.09 -13.65
N HIS A 107 8.99 3.29 -12.89
CA HIS A 107 8.97 3.22 -11.43
C HIS A 107 8.69 4.59 -10.77
N VAL A 108 7.86 5.40 -11.43
CA VAL A 108 7.30 6.65 -10.88
C VAL A 108 5.83 6.39 -10.62
N ASN A 109 5.41 6.53 -9.36
CA ASN A 109 4.01 6.43 -8.96
C ASN A 109 3.42 7.83 -8.80
N ARG A 110 2.15 7.99 -9.17
CA ARG A 110 1.41 9.25 -9.09
C ARG A 110 0.14 9.07 -8.26
N ALA A 111 -0.38 10.17 -7.72
CA ALA A 111 -1.67 10.14 -7.06
C ALA A 111 -2.77 9.75 -8.08
N PRO A 112 -3.71 8.87 -7.69
CA PRO A 112 -4.77 8.38 -8.56
C PRO A 112 -5.90 9.40 -8.78
N ASP A 113 -5.96 10.45 -7.96
CA ASP A 113 -6.91 11.56 -8.03
C ASP A 113 -6.36 12.77 -7.25
N ALA A 114 -6.97 13.94 -7.41
CA ALA A 114 -6.64 15.14 -6.65
C ALA A 114 -7.05 14.99 -5.17
N GLY A 115 -6.19 15.46 -4.27
CA GLY A 115 -6.37 15.33 -2.82
C GLY A 115 -5.13 15.82 -2.08
N ALA A 116 -5.15 15.63 -0.75
CA ALA A 116 -4.03 15.93 0.12
C ALA A 116 -3.56 14.68 0.85
N VAL A 117 -2.24 14.57 1.09
CA VAL A 117 -1.67 13.52 1.93
C VAL A 117 -2.04 13.80 3.39
N GLU A 118 -2.87 12.94 3.99
CA GLU A 118 -3.21 13.04 5.42
C GLU A 118 -2.09 12.48 6.31
N ARG A 119 -1.48 11.37 5.87
CA ARG A 119 -0.44 10.69 6.64
C ARG A 119 0.49 9.89 5.73
N ILE A 120 1.78 9.86 6.08
CA ILE A 120 2.77 9.02 5.40
C ILE A 120 3.67 8.30 6.40
N GLU A 121 3.93 7.03 6.13
CA GLU A 121 4.71 6.17 7.02
C GLU A 121 5.70 5.32 6.23
N HIS A 122 6.97 5.36 6.64
CA HIS A 122 7.99 4.46 6.16
C HIS A 122 8.19 3.31 7.16
N ARG A 123 7.97 2.07 6.70
CA ARG A 123 8.19 0.84 7.47
C ARG A 123 9.34 0.03 6.89
N THR A 124 10.24 -0.40 7.75
CA THR A 124 11.27 -1.41 7.43
C THR A 124 10.86 -2.77 8.00
N GLY A 125 11.53 -3.84 7.57
CA GLY A 125 11.32 -5.17 8.13
C GLY A 125 11.62 -5.21 9.63
N LYS A 126 10.90 -6.08 10.35
CA LYS A 126 10.98 -6.20 11.81
C LYS A 126 12.42 -6.36 12.28
N GLY A 127 12.90 -5.42 13.10
CA GLY A 127 14.27 -5.42 13.64
C GLY A 127 15.38 -5.06 12.63
N LEU A 128 15.03 -4.64 11.42
CA LEU A 128 15.99 -4.30 10.38
C LEU A 128 16.01 -2.80 10.11
N ARG A 129 17.23 -2.29 9.85
CA ARG A 129 17.42 -0.92 9.37
C ARG A 129 16.92 -0.73 7.93
N ARG A 130 16.89 -1.80 7.13
CA ARG A 130 16.44 -1.85 5.72
C ARG A 130 16.01 -3.27 5.33
N GLY A 131 15.15 -3.39 4.31
CA GLY A 131 14.68 -4.69 3.80
C GLY A 131 13.78 -5.45 4.80
N PRO A 132 13.53 -6.76 4.62
CA PRO A 132 14.08 -7.65 3.61
C PRO A 132 13.71 -7.19 2.19
N PHE A 133 14.50 -7.56 1.19
CA PHE A 133 14.24 -7.22 -0.22
C PHE A 133 13.89 -8.50 -0.98
N ARG A 134 12.83 -9.18 -0.54
CA ARG A 134 12.33 -10.37 -1.23
C ARG A 134 11.78 -9.98 -2.61
N PRO A 135 11.78 -10.88 -3.61
CA PRO A 135 11.16 -10.59 -4.89
C PRO A 135 9.69 -10.18 -4.72
N ALA A 136 9.27 -9.08 -5.34
CA ALA A 136 7.97 -8.44 -5.07
C ALA A 136 6.76 -9.34 -5.40
N TYR A 137 6.92 -10.30 -6.31
CA TYR A 137 5.87 -11.26 -6.70
C TYR A 137 5.66 -12.42 -5.71
N LYS A 138 6.44 -12.51 -4.62
CA LYS A 138 6.26 -13.57 -3.61
C LYS A 138 5.49 -13.06 -2.39
N LYS A 139 4.72 -13.93 -1.70
CA LYS A 139 3.92 -13.56 -0.52
C LYS A 139 4.77 -12.94 0.60
N GLU A 140 6.03 -13.36 0.74
CA GLU A 140 6.93 -12.85 1.76
C GLU A 140 7.33 -11.37 1.54
N SER A 141 7.12 -10.82 0.34
CA SER A 141 7.40 -9.41 0.03
C SER A 141 6.55 -8.45 0.85
N GLN A 142 5.45 -8.91 1.44
CA GLN A 142 4.66 -8.15 2.42
C GLN A 142 5.52 -7.62 3.58
N HIS A 143 6.65 -8.27 3.91
CA HIS A 143 7.56 -7.81 4.96
C HIS A 143 8.66 -6.89 4.48
N ASN A 144 8.75 -6.65 3.18
CA ASN A 144 9.76 -5.77 2.65
C ASN A 144 9.55 -4.35 3.15
N GLU A 145 10.62 -3.57 3.04
CA GLU A 145 10.60 -2.13 3.24
C GLU A 145 9.51 -1.51 2.36
N ARG A 146 8.66 -0.67 2.94
CA ARG A 146 7.50 -0.10 2.26
C ARG A 146 7.18 1.28 2.78
N VAL A 147 6.62 2.10 1.89
CA VAL A 147 6.00 3.36 2.25
C VAL A 147 4.51 3.21 2.10
N ARG A 148 3.78 3.58 3.13
CA ARG A 148 2.33 3.65 3.14
C ARG A 148 1.93 5.12 3.24
N SER A 149 0.90 5.52 2.53
CA SER A 149 0.33 6.87 2.62
C SER A 149 -1.18 6.80 2.50
N VAL A 150 -1.89 7.66 3.22
CA VAL A 150 -3.33 7.88 3.04
C VAL A 150 -3.56 9.29 2.54
N HIS A 151 -4.44 9.37 1.54
CA HIS A 151 -4.79 10.60 0.84
C HIS A 151 -6.28 10.85 1.03
N LEU A 152 -6.63 12.05 1.47
CA LEU A 152 -8.01 12.55 1.44
C LEU A 152 -8.23 13.20 0.08
N LEU A 153 -9.03 12.56 -0.75
CA LEU A 153 -9.36 13.06 -2.07
C LEU A 153 -10.34 14.23 -1.97
N GLU A 154 -10.33 15.13 -2.96
CA GLU A 154 -11.29 16.24 -3.04
C GLU A 154 -12.74 15.74 -3.11
N SER A 155 -12.95 14.51 -3.60
CA SER A 155 -14.25 13.82 -3.59
C SER A 155 -14.75 13.43 -2.20
N GLY A 156 -13.93 13.56 -1.16
CA GLY A 156 -14.23 13.18 0.23
C GLY A 156 -13.90 11.71 0.57
N HIS A 157 -13.41 10.92 -0.39
CA HIS A 157 -12.98 9.55 -0.14
C HIS A 157 -11.52 9.49 0.33
N ARG A 158 -11.20 8.53 1.19
CA ARG A 158 -9.81 8.19 1.53
C ARG A 158 -9.29 7.08 0.63
N ILE A 159 -8.01 7.17 0.25
CA ILE A 159 -7.30 6.09 -0.43
C ILE A 159 -5.96 5.82 0.25
N GLU A 160 -5.70 4.55 0.57
CA GLU A 160 -4.40 4.09 1.02
C GLU A 160 -3.56 3.61 -0.17
N ILE A 161 -2.34 4.13 -0.29
CA ILE A 161 -1.33 3.68 -1.25
C ILE A 161 -0.18 3.05 -0.47
N THR A 162 0.11 1.78 -0.76
CA THR A 162 1.27 1.06 -0.22
C THR A 162 2.24 0.72 -1.34
N GLN A 163 3.43 1.32 -1.30
CA GLN A 163 4.54 1.01 -2.19
C GLN A 163 5.48 0.03 -1.49
N ILE A 164 5.61 -1.17 -2.02
CA ILE A 164 6.44 -2.23 -1.45
C ILE A 164 7.72 -2.36 -2.27
N SER A 165 8.88 -2.24 -1.61
CA SER A 165 10.17 -2.47 -2.26
C SER A 165 10.35 -3.95 -2.65
N GLY A 166 11.28 -4.22 -3.56
CA GLY A 166 11.61 -5.56 -4.02
C GLY A 166 13.11 -5.81 -4.11
N ALA A 167 13.50 -6.98 -4.61
CA ALA A 167 14.90 -7.39 -4.73
C ALA A 167 15.78 -6.43 -5.56
N LEU A 168 15.18 -5.77 -6.57
CA LEU A 168 15.85 -4.79 -7.44
C LEU A 168 15.55 -3.34 -7.00
N ALA A 169 14.27 -2.96 -6.95
CA ALA A 169 13.83 -1.65 -6.49
C ALA A 169 13.76 -1.62 -4.95
N ARG A 170 14.87 -1.27 -4.29
CA ARG A 170 15.03 -1.40 -2.83
C ARG A 170 14.69 -0.15 -2.03
N THR A 171 14.42 0.97 -2.69
CA THR A 171 14.19 2.25 -2.05
C THR A 171 12.91 2.83 -2.61
N VAL A 172 12.02 3.27 -1.72
CA VAL A 172 10.86 4.09 -2.07
C VAL A 172 11.16 5.52 -1.62
N VAL A 173 11.04 6.47 -2.53
CA VAL A 173 11.29 7.90 -2.26
C VAL A 173 9.98 8.65 -2.45
N PRO A 174 9.35 9.12 -1.37
CA PRO A 174 8.18 9.98 -1.47
C PRO A 174 8.55 11.34 -2.07
N TYR A 175 7.66 11.88 -2.92
CA TYR A 175 7.77 13.24 -3.45
C TYR A 175 6.77 14.22 -2.83
N ALA A 176 5.81 13.72 -2.05
CA ALA A 176 4.80 14.49 -1.33
C ALA A 176 4.74 14.02 0.13
N PHE A 177 4.42 14.92 1.05
CA PHE A 177 4.36 14.71 2.48
C PHE A 177 3.04 15.22 3.06
N GLU A 178 2.83 15.03 4.37
CA GLU A 178 1.61 15.45 5.05
C GLU A 178 1.30 16.94 4.79
N GLY A 179 0.11 17.20 4.25
CA GLY A 179 -0.35 18.54 3.87
C GLY A 179 -0.07 18.97 2.42
N ASP A 180 0.71 18.20 1.66
CA ASP A 180 0.86 18.36 0.20
C ASP A 180 -0.30 17.72 -0.59
#